data_AF-A0A374UQN8-F1
#
_entry.id   AF-A0A374UQN8-F1
#
_cell.length_a   1.000
_cell.length_b   1.000
_cell.length_c   1.000
_cell.angle_alpha   90.00
_cell.angle_beta   90.00
_cell.angle_gamma   90.00
#
_symmetry.space_group_name_H-M   'P 1'
#
loop_
_entity.id
_entity.type
_entity.pdbx_description
1 polymer ?
#
loop_
_entity_poly.entity_id
_entity_poly.type
_entity_poly.pdbx_seq_one_letter_code
_entity_poly.pdbx_strand_id
1 'polypeptide(L)'
;MTVRFDLTDARERYLAEYMQTLDVKKYQSRNQFVLDAIADYVDLQSITREQHDEDIRSIIREEMQACFAEANFTPQPMTNAPALTAEQQKEAEQDIMDDLKLFD
;
A
#
# COMPACT_ATOMS: atom_id res chain seq x y z
N MET A 1 9.58 22.97 17.86
CA MET A 1 8.27 22.35 18.15
C MET A 1 8.23 21.98 19.63
N THR A 2 7.11 22.19 20.31
CA THR A 2 6.97 21.87 21.74
C THR A 2 5.71 21.03 21.91
N VAL A 3 5.85 19.79 22.35
CA VAL A 3 4.73 18.92 22.70
C VAL A 3 4.10 19.45 23.98
N ARG A 4 2.78 19.64 23.99
CA ARG A 4 2.02 20.07 25.15
C ARG A 4 1.11 18.93 25.56
N PHE A 5 1.07 18.64 26.85
CA PHE A 5 0.20 17.61 27.43
C PHE A 5 -0.98 18.27 28.13
N ASP A 6 -2.18 17.76 27.88
CA ASP A 6 -3.35 18.04 28.69
C ASP A 6 -3.30 17.17 29.95
N LEU A 7 -3.09 17.80 31.10
CA LEU A 7 -3.00 17.08 32.37
C LEU A 7 -4.36 16.65 32.93
N THR A 8 -5.46 17.05 32.28
CA THR A 8 -6.82 16.58 32.61
C THR A 8 -7.12 15.23 31.96
N ASP A 9 -6.45 14.90 30.85
CA ASP A 9 -6.49 13.57 30.25
C ASP A 9 -5.52 12.62 30.97
N ALA A 10 -6.04 11.46 31.39
CA ALA A 10 -5.26 10.50 32.17
C ALA A 10 -4.08 9.89 31.39
N ARG A 11 -4.22 9.71 30.07
CA ARG A 11 -3.17 9.15 29.22
C ARG A 11 -2.06 10.17 29.00
N GLU A 12 -2.44 11.41 28.66
CA GLU A 12 -1.47 12.48 28.46
C GLU A 12 -0.74 12.85 29.75
N ARG A 13 -1.44 12.82 30.90
CA ARG A 13 -0.81 12.96 32.21
C ARG A 13 0.24 11.88 32.47
N TYR A 14 -0.10 10.61 32.25
CA TYR A 14 0.85 9.50 32.42
C TYR A 14 2.07 9.67 31.50
N LEU A 15 1.86 10.05 30.25
CA LEU A 15 2.94 10.30 29.30
C LEU A 15 3.83 11.47 29.76
N ALA A 16 3.25 12.55 30.27
CA ALA A 16 3.99 13.68 30.81
C ALA A 16 4.85 13.28 32.02
N GLU A 17 4.34 12.42 32.90
CA GLU A 17 5.09 11.86 34.04
C GLU A 17 6.22 10.93 33.56
N TYR A 18 5.93 10.03 32.61
CA TYR A 18 6.93 9.15 32.00
C TYR A 18 8.07 9.95 31.32
N MET A 19 7.72 10.98 30.55
CA MET A 19 8.72 11.84 29.89
C MET A 19 9.63 12.57 30.87
N GLN A 20 9.19 12.80 32.11
CA GLN A 20 10.04 13.38 33.14
C GLN A 20 11.12 12.42 33.62
N THR A 21 10.86 11.11 33.58
CA THR A 21 11.81 10.06 33.99
C THR A 21 12.85 9.71 32.93
N LEU A 22 12.69 10.21 31.70
CA LEU A 22 13.61 9.92 30.60
C LEU A 22 15.01 10.49 30.89
N ASP A 23 16.02 9.63 30.74
CA ASP A 23 17.41 10.04 30.86
C ASP A 23 17.81 10.87 29.64
N VAL A 24 18.08 12.15 29.91
CA VAL A 24 18.51 13.13 28.91
C VAL A 24 19.84 12.77 28.26
N LYS A 25 20.68 11.94 28.91
CA LYS A 25 21.94 11.46 28.32
C LYS A 25 21.74 10.39 27.26
N LYS A 26 20.67 9.59 27.37
CA LYS A 26 20.35 8.54 26.41
C LYS A 26 19.69 9.10 25.15
N TYR A 27 18.84 10.12 25.31
CA TYR A 27 18.01 10.64 24.22
C TYR A 27 18.36 12.08 23.80
N GLN A 28 19.40 12.68 24.36
CA GLN A 28 19.85 14.07 24.14
C GLN A 28 18.85 15.17 24.56
N SER A 29 17.57 15.03 24.24
CA SER A 29 16.46 15.86 24.70
C SER A 29 15.14 15.08 24.68
N ARG A 30 14.15 15.55 25.44
CA ARG A 30 12.78 15.01 25.40
C ARG A 30 12.13 15.15 24.02
N ASN A 31 12.43 16.22 23.29
CA ASN A 31 11.92 16.42 21.94
C ASN A 31 12.52 15.42 20.96
N GLN A 32 13.81 15.11 21.10
CA GLN A 32 14.48 14.13 20.25
C GLN A 32 13.90 12.73 20.49
N PHE A 33 13.67 12.34 21.75
CA PHE A 33 12.96 11.09 22.07
C PHE A 33 11.61 10.98 21.37
N VAL A 34 10.81 12.06 21.36
CA VAL A 34 9.49 12.04 20.69
C VAL A 34 9.64 11.90 19.17
N LEU A 35 10.61 12.59 18.56
CA LEU A 35 10.87 12.46 17.13
C LEU A 35 11.29 11.04 16.76
N ASP A 36 12.18 10.43 17.54
CA ASP A 36 12.63 9.05 17.32
C ASP A 36 11.46 8.07 17.47
N ALA A 37 10.63 8.22 18.51
CA ALA A 37 9.46 7.36 18.71
C ALA A 37 8.42 7.49 17.58
N ILE A 38 8.25 8.68 17.01
CA ILE A 38 7.37 8.90 15.85
C ILE A 38 7.98 8.29 14.60
N ALA A 39 9.29 8.44 14.38
CA ALA A 39 9.99 7.84 13.25
C ALA A 39 9.85 6.31 13.27
N ASP A 40 10.11 5.67 14.41
CA ASP A 40 9.94 4.22 14.60
C ASP A 40 8.50 3.77 14.29
N TYR A 41 7.50 4.55 14.70
CA TYR A 41 6.10 4.25 14.42
C TYR A 41 5.77 4.35 12.93
N VAL A 42 6.27 5.38 12.25
CA VAL A 42 6.06 5.58 10.81
C VAL A 42 6.75 4.48 10.01
N ASP A 43 7.97 4.09 10.40
CA ASP A 43 8.70 2.99 9.78
C ASP A 43 8.00 1.64 9.99
N LEU A 44 7.43 1.40 11.19
CA LEU A 44 6.64 0.20 11.42
C LEU A 44 5.37 0.18 10.54
N GLN A 45 4.71 1.32 10.36
CA GLN A 45 3.55 1.42 9.48
C GLN A 45 3.91 1.24 8.00
N SER A 46 5.05 1.76 7.54
CA SER A 46 5.50 1.57 6.15
C SER A 46 5.83 0.10 5.89
N ILE A 47 6.54 -0.56 6.80
CA ILE A 47 6.80 -2.01 6.75
C ILE A 47 5.49 -2.80 6.71
N THR A 48 4.53 -2.45 7.57
CA THR A 48 3.24 -3.15 7.65
C THR A 48 2.44 -2.98 6.34
N ARG A 49 2.42 -1.77 5.78
CA ARG A 49 1.73 -1.48 4.51
C ARG A 49 2.40 -2.18 3.32
N GLU A 50 3.72 -2.13 3.21
CA GLU A 50 4.46 -2.79 2.13
C GLU A 50 4.34 -4.32 2.21
N GLN A 51 4.35 -4.88 3.42
CA GLN A 51 4.12 -6.31 3.63
C GLN A 51 2.70 -6.72 3.22
N HIS A 52 1.68 -5.93 3.58
CA HIS A 52 0.30 -6.22 3.18
C HIS A 52 0.10 -6.19 1.66
N ASP A 53 0.77 -5.27 0.95
CA ASP A 53 0.66 -5.19 -0.51
C ASP A 53 1.31 -6.41 -1.20
N GLU A 54 2.47 -6.88 -0.71
CA GLU A 54 3.10 -8.08 -1.27
C GLU A 54 2.35 -9.36 -0.90
N ASP A 55 1.77 -9.45 0.30
CA ASP A 55 0.90 -10.56 0.70
C ASP A 55 -0.34 -10.63 -0.22
N ILE A 56 -0.99 -9.49 -0.51
CA ILE A 56 -2.11 -9.41 -1.45
C ILE A 56 -1.67 -9.84 -2.86
N ARG A 57 -0.52 -9.36 -3.35
CA ARG A 57 0.02 -9.77 -4.66
C ARG A 57 0.34 -11.26 -4.70
N SER A 58 0.86 -11.83 -3.61
CA SER A 58 1.16 -13.26 -3.51
C SER A 58 -0.12 -14.08 -3.58
N ILE A 59 -1.16 -13.70 -2.82
CA ILE A 59 -2.47 -14.36 -2.85
C ILE A 59 -3.06 -14.32 -4.27
N ILE A 60 -3.08 -13.15 -4.92
CA ILE A 60 -3.59 -13.03 -6.30
C ILE A 60 -2.79 -13.90 -7.26
N ARG A 61 -1.45 -13.95 -7.13
CA ARG A 61 -0.59 -14.77 -7.99
C ARG A 61 -0.85 -16.27 -7.80
N GLU A 62 -1.00 -16.71 -6.55
CA GLU A 62 -1.28 -18.11 -6.21
C GLU A 62 -2.65 -18.54 -6.73
N GLU A 63 -3.69 -17.73 -6.49
CA GLU A 63 -5.05 -17.99 -6.99
C GLU A 63 -5.10 -18.01 -8.52
N MET A 64 -4.43 -17.06 -9.21
CA MET A 64 -4.34 -17.08 -10.67
C MET A 64 -3.61 -18.33 -11.17
N GLN A 65 -2.48 -18.71 -10.56
CA GLN A 65 -1.76 -19.93 -10.93
C GLN A 65 -2.61 -21.19 -10.73
N ALA A 66 -3.38 -21.27 -9.65
CA ALA A 66 -4.32 -22.36 -9.40
C ALA A 66 -5.41 -22.40 -10.49
N CYS A 67 -6.01 -21.27 -10.87
CA CYS A 67 -6.97 -21.20 -11.97
C CYS A 67 -6.38 -21.68 -13.30
N PHE A 68 -5.14 -21.31 -13.64
CA PHE A 68 -4.50 -21.74 -14.88
C PHE A 68 -4.07 -23.22 -14.86
N ALA A 69 -3.67 -23.73 -13.69
CA ALA A 69 -3.30 -25.13 -13.49
C ALA A 69 -4.52 -26.07 -13.59
N GLU A 70 -5.64 -25.70 -12.97
CA GLU A 70 -6.88 -26.49 -13.04
C GLU A 70 -7.50 -26.48 -14.43
N ALA A 71 -7.33 -25.40 -15.19
CA ALA A 71 -7.88 -25.26 -16.53
C ALA A 71 -7.00 -25.86 -17.65
N ASN A 72 -5.91 -26.58 -17.33
CA ASN A 72 -4.97 -27.12 -18.33
C ASN A 72 -4.57 -26.07 -19.38
N PHE A 73 -4.37 -24.82 -18.96
CA PHE A 73 -3.94 -23.77 -19.88
C PHE A 73 -2.48 -24.01 -20.24
N THR A 74 -2.25 -24.66 -21.38
CA THR A 74 -1.02 -24.50 -22.13
C THR A 74 -0.98 -23.02 -22.55
N PRO A 75 -0.01 -22.21 -22.09
CA PRO A 75 0.15 -20.87 -22.62
C PRO A 75 0.48 -21.04 -24.09
N GLN A 76 -0.52 -20.86 -24.96
CA GLN A 76 -0.24 -20.75 -26.37
C GLN A 76 0.58 -19.48 -26.52
N PRO A 77 1.79 -19.53 -27.11
CA PRO A 77 2.44 -18.30 -27.52
C PRO A 77 1.40 -17.55 -28.36
N MET A 78 1.11 -16.30 -27.99
CA MET A 78 0.34 -15.38 -28.82
C MET A 78 1.14 -15.00 -30.08
N THR A 79 1.70 -15.99 -30.78
CA THR A 79 2.22 -15.86 -32.13
C THR A 79 1.12 -16.03 -33.17
N ASN A 80 -0.11 -16.39 -32.75
CA ASN A 80 -1.23 -16.70 -33.65
C ASN A 80 -2.52 -15.95 -33.32
N ALA A 81 -2.49 -14.82 -32.61
CA ALA A 81 -3.59 -13.86 -32.78
C ALA A 81 -3.51 -13.39 -34.24
N PRO A 82 -4.50 -13.67 -35.12
CA PRO A 82 -4.47 -13.07 -36.44
C PRO A 82 -4.36 -11.57 -36.23
N ALA A 83 -3.34 -10.95 -36.82
CA ALA A 83 -3.25 -9.50 -36.85
C ALA A 83 -4.61 -9.00 -37.38
N LEU A 84 -5.33 -8.24 -36.54
CA LEU A 84 -6.60 -7.67 -36.93
C LEU A 84 -6.37 -6.92 -38.24
N THR A 85 -7.22 -7.18 -39.23
CA THR A 85 -7.15 -6.38 -40.45
C THR A 85 -7.44 -4.92 -40.07
N ALA A 86 -6.93 -3.96 -40.84
CA ALA A 86 -7.12 -2.53 -40.54
C ALA A 86 -8.61 -2.16 -40.36
N GLU A 87 -9.52 -2.91 -40.99
CA GLU A 87 -10.97 -2.76 -40.84
C GLU A 87 -11.47 -3.21 -39.46
N GLN A 88 -11.04 -4.39 -38.99
CA GLN A 88 -11.41 -4.91 -37.67
C GLN A 88 -10.84 -4.06 -36.53
N GLN A 89 -9.65 -3.50 -36.72
CA GLN A 89 -9.05 -2.60 -35.76
C GLN A 89 -9.83 -1.28 -35.67
N LYS A 90 -10.27 -0.75 -36.81
CA LYS A 90 -11.09 0.46 -36.85
C LYS A 90 -12.48 0.23 -36.24
N GLU A 91 -13.08 -0.94 -36.43
CA GLU A 91 -14.35 -1.31 -35.80
C GLU A 91 -14.20 -1.42 -34.28
N ALA A 92 -13.14 -2.08 -33.79
CA ALA A 92 -12.86 -2.17 -32.36
C ALA A 92 -12.57 -0.79 -31.72
N GLU A 93 -11.83 0.09 -32.40
CA GLU A 93 -11.58 1.46 -31.93
C GLU A 93 -12.87 2.30 -31.88
N GLN A 94 -13.77 2.10 -32.84
CA GLN A 94 -15.07 2.76 -32.87
C GLN A 94 -15.98 2.26 -31.74
N ASP A 95 -16.03 0.95 -31.52
CA ASP A 95 -16.81 0.31 -30.46
C ASP A 95 -16.38 0.83 -29.07
N ILE A 96 -15.07 0.88 -28.81
CA ILE A 96 -14.51 1.43 -27.56
C ILE A 96 -14.88 2.92 -27.40
N MET A 97 -14.82 3.71 -28.48
CA MET A 97 -15.19 5.12 -28.44
C MET A 97 -16.69 5.34 -28.20
N ASP A 98 -17.55 4.46 -28.70
CA ASP A 98 -18.98 4.55 -28.50
C ASP A 98 -19.39 4.10 -27.08
N ASP A 99 -18.72 3.09 -26.53
CA ASP A 99 -18.86 2.71 -25.11
C ASP A 99 -18.42 3.83 -24.17
N LEU A 100 -17.30 4.50 -24.45
CA LEU A 100 -16.82 5.63 -23.64
C LEU A 100 -17.82 6.79 -23.58
N LYS A 101 -18.54 7.06 -24.68
CA LYS A 101 -19.59 8.11 -24.72
C LYS A 101 -20.82 7.76 -23.89
N LEU A 102 -21.03 6.50 -23.52
CA LEU A 102 -22.12 6.08 -22.65
C LEU A 102 -21.86 6.44 -21.18
N PHE A 103 -20.60 6.71 -20.82
CA PHE A 103 -20.18 7.03 -19.46
C PHE A 103 -20.03 8.54 -19.17
N ASP A 104 -20.23 9.41 -20.17
CA ASP A 104 -20.34 10.88 -20.03
C ASP A 104 -21.81 11.32 -19.80
#